data_AF-G7TDE5-F1
#
_entry.id   AF-G7TDE5-F1
#
_cell.length_a   1.000
_cell.length_b   1.000
_cell.length_c   1.000
_cell.angle_alpha   90.00
_cell.angle_beta   90.00
_cell.angle_gamma   90.00
#
_symmetry.space_group_name_H-M   'P 1'
#
loop_
_entity.id
_entity.type
_entity.pdbx_description
1 polymer ?
#
loop_
_entity_poly.entity_id
_entity_poly.type
_entity_poly.pdbx_seq_one_letter_code
_entity_poly.pdbx_strand_id
1 'polypeptide(L)'
;MPIGCRSAAAGAPWDLEQALGQLRVPIRAVTLARDTAGPAGALRALLDKIPQAHAAHVTLDDRQLGTRSDHFAWMKTPAAVVATLRSASDDAINGDQISQRD
;
A
#
# COMPACT_ATOMS: atom_id res chain seq x y z
N MET A 1 -3.69 27.70 8.67
CA MET A 1 -3.41 27.44 7.25
C MET A 1 -2.45 26.25 7.17
N PRO A 2 -2.82 25.07 6.65
CA PRO A 2 -1.83 24.05 6.38
C PRO A 2 -1.21 24.30 4.99
N ILE A 3 0.11 24.35 4.95
CA ILE A 3 0.90 24.38 3.72
C ILE A 3 0.95 22.93 3.22
N GLY A 4 -0.01 22.54 2.39
CA GLY A 4 0.04 21.29 1.66
C GLY A 4 0.90 21.47 0.42
N CYS A 5 2.04 20.76 0.33
CA CYS A 5 2.76 20.61 -0.93
C CYS A 5 1.86 19.88 -1.92
N ARG A 6 1.21 20.63 -2.84
CA ARG A 6 0.50 20.05 -3.98
C ARG A 6 1.52 19.52 -4.98
N SER A 7 1.53 18.22 -5.23
CA SER A 7 2.35 17.62 -6.28
C SER A 7 1.52 17.57 -7.56
N ALA A 8 1.41 18.70 -8.26
CA ALA A 8 0.96 18.68 -9.65
C ALA A 8 2.07 18.02 -10.47
N ALA A 9 1.85 16.79 -10.95
CA ALA A 9 2.78 16.16 -11.89
C ALA A 9 2.85 17.07 -13.13
N ALA A 10 4.02 17.68 -13.38
CA ALA A 10 4.20 18.64 -14.45
C ALA A 10 3.84 17.98 -15.80
N GLY A 11 2.73 18.40 -16.40
CA GLY A 11 2.24 17.91 -17.70
C GLY A 11 0.97 17.07 -17.67
N ALA A 12 0.42 16.71 -16.50
CA ALA A 12 -0.88 16.05 -16.41
C ALA A 12 -1.99 17.09 -16.13
N PRO A 13 -3.10 17.11 -16.89
CA PRO A 13 -4.26 17.98 -16.61
C PRO A 13 -5.04 17.56 -15.34
N TRP A 14 -4.55 16.55 -14.63
CA TRP A 14 -5.22 15.95 -13.48
C TRP A 14 -4.43 16.23 -12.20
N ASP A 15 -5.13 16.74 -11.20
CA ASP A 15 -4.60 16.86 -9.85
C ASP A 15 -4.58 15.46 -9.21
N LEU A 16 -3.40 14.85 -9.21
CA LEU A 16 -3.18 13.51 -8.69
C LEU A 16 -3.55 13.42 -7.20
N GLU A 17 -3.30 14.48 -6.43
CA GLU A 17 -3.65 14.54 -4.99
C GLU A 17 -5.16 14.53 -4.80
N GLN A 18 -5.91 15.27 -5.63
CA GLN A 18 -7.37 15.22 -5.58
C GLN A 18 -7.94 13.89 -6.05
N ALA A 19 -7.33 13.25 -7.06
CA ALA A 19 -7.74 11.93 -7.51
C ALA A 19 -7.49 10.87 -6.42
N LEU A 20 -6.34 10.94 -5.74
CA LEU A 20 -6.01 10.11 -4.57
C LEU A 20 -6.99 10.36 -3.42
N GLY A 21 -7.34 11.62 -3.13
CA GLY A 21 -8.29 11.96 -2.08
C GLY A 21 -9.71 11.41 -2.28
N GLN A 22 -10.10 11.11 -3.52
CA GLN A 22 -11.41 10.53 -3.86
C GLN A 22 -11.39 9.01 -3.97
N LEU A 23 -10.21 8.39 -3.89
CA LEU A 23 -10.06 6.96 -4.05
C LEU A 23 -10.59 6.23 -2.80
N ARG A 24 -11.60 5.38 -3.02
CA ARG A 24 -12.26 4.58 -1.97
C ARG A 24 -11.91 3.10 -2.05
N VAL A 25 -11.07 2.70 -3.00
CA VAL A 25 -10.71 1.28 -3.16
C VAL A 25 -9.86 0.85 -1.95
N PRO A 26 -10.01 -0.38 -1.46
CA PRO A 26 -9.16 -0.89 -0.40
C PRO A 26 -7.70 -0.94 -0.89
N ILE A 27 -6.78 -0.47 -0.06
CA ILE A 27 -5.35 -0.40 -0.40
C ILE A 27 -4.58 -1.35 0.49
N ARG A 28 -3.83 -2.26 -0.13
CA ARG A 28 -2.85 -3.09 0.57
C ARG A 28 -1.46 -2.57 0.27
N ALA A 29 -0.84 -2.01 1.30
CA ALA A 29 0.53 -1.51 1.25
C ALA A 29 1.47 -2.58 1.82
N VAL A 30 2.50 -2.95 1.06
CA VAL A 30 3.54 -3.88 1.52
C VAL A 30 4.88 -3.17 1.51
N THR A 31 5.55 -3.14 2.67
CA THR A 31 6.94 -2.65 2.78
C THR A 31 7.87 -3.80 3.11
N LEU A 32 9.12 -3.68 2.69
CA LEU A 32 10.16 -4.64 3.04
C LEU A 32 11.05 -4.03 4.13
N ALA A 33 11.39 -4.82 5.15
CA ALA A 33 12.09 -4.31 6.33
C ALA A 33 13.49 -3.73 6.04
N ARG A 34 14.15 -4.17 4.96
CA ARG A 34 15.48 -3.69 4.54
C ARG A 34 15.47 -2.90 3.25
N ASP A 35 14.30 -2.48 2.77
CA ASP A 35 14.21 -1.64 1.57
C ASP A 35 14.59 -0.20 1.90
N THR A 36 15.78 0.20 1.46
CA THR A 36 16.31 1.56 1.56
C THR A 36 15.86 2.47 0.43
N ALA A 37 15.30 1.93 -0.66
CA ALA A 37 14.82 2.69 -1.82
C ALA A 37 13.35 3.13 -1.66
N GLY A 38 12.54 2.36 -0.93
CA GLY A 38 11.17 2.68 -0.56
C GLY A 38 11.01 2.83 0.95
N PRO A 39 11.44 3.95 1.57
CA PRO A 39 11.30 4.11 3.01
C PRO A 39 9.82 4.05 3.41
N ALA A 40 9.50 3.34 4.49
CA ALA A 40 8.12 3.19 4.99
C ALA A 40 7.42 4.54 5.23
N GLY A 41 8.19 5.59 5.55
CA GLY A 41 7.68 6.96 5.69
C GLY A 41 7.13 7.55 4.38
N ALA A 42 7.73 7.24 3.22
CA ALA A 42 7.22 7.70 1.93
C ALA A 42 5.91 6.98 1.56
N LEU A 43 5.82 5.67 1.86
CA LEU A 43 4.57 4.93 1.67
C LEU A 43 3.47 5.46 2.58
N ARG A 44 3.79 5.74 3.85
CA ARG A 44 2.82 6.31 4.78
C ARG A 44 2.35 7.69 4.35
N ALA A 45 3.25 8.55 3.89
CA ALA A 45 2.89 9.85 3.32
C ALA A 45 2.02 9.73 2.05
N LEU A 46 2.15 8.64 1.29
CA LEU A 46 1.24 8.34 0.18
C LEU A 46 -0.13 7.89 0.68
N LEU A 47 -0.19 7.01 1.68
CA LEU A 47 -1.45 6.55 2.28
C LEU A 47 -2.22 7.69 2.94
N ASP A 48 -1.53 8.66 3.56
CA ASP A 48 -2.14 9.84 4.16
C ASP A 48 -2.87 10.73 3.13
N LYS A 49 -2.50 10.62 1.83
CA LYS A 49 -3.17 11.32 0.72
C LYS A 49 -4.44 10.61 0.25
N ILE A 50 -4.74 9.44 0.80
CA ILE A 50 -5.88 8.60 0.42
C ILE A 50 -6.76 8.35 1.65
N PRO A 51 -7.31 9.42 2.29
CA PRO A 51 -8.01 9.30 3.57
C PRO A 51 -9.33 8.53 3.48
N GLN A 52 -9.87 8.36 2.28
CA GLN A 52 -11.15 7.68 2.03
C GLN A 52 -10.99 6.18 1.76
N ALA A 53 -9.76 5.69 1.61
CA ALA A 53 -9.48 4.27 1.40
C ALA A 53 -9.13 3.58 2.71
N HIS A 54 -9.62 2.36 2.90
CA HIS A 54 -9.16 1.50 3.98
C HIS A 54 -7.78 0.94 3.62
N ALA A 55 -6.74 1.51 4.23
CA ALA A 55 -5.35 1.12 3.99
C ALA A 55 -4.88 0.11 5.04
N ALA A 56 -4.50 -1.09 4.60
CA ALA A 56 -3.83 -2.07 5.43
C ALA A 56 -2.35 -2.14 5.04
N HIS A 57 -1.48 -1.88 6.02
CA HIS A 57 -0.03 -1.91 5.85
C HIS A 57 0.55 -3.19 6.47
N VAL A 58 1.30 -3.94 5.68
CA VAL A 58 2.06 -5.12 6.12
C VAL A 58 3.54 -4.89 5.84
N THR A 59 4.37 -5.18 6.84
CA THR A 59 5.83 -5.20 6.67
C THR A 59 6.29 -6.65 6.55
N LEU A 60 6.99 -6.97 5.48
CA LEU A 60 7.62 -8.27 5.28
C LEU A 60 9.10 -8.21 5.68
N ASP A 61 9.50 -9.11 6.56
CA ASP A 61 10.88 -9.29 6.98
C ASP A 61 11.57 -10.46 6.23
N ASP A 62 12.87 -10.64 6.46
CA ASP A 62 13.66 -11.68 5.81
C ASP A 62 13.13 -13.10 6.09
N ARG A 63 12.54 -13.33 7.27
CA ARG A 63 12.01 -14.64 7.66
C ARG A 63 10.71 -14.94 6.95
N GLN A 64 9.85 -13.95 6.80
CA GLN A 64 8.58 -14.07 6.09
C GLN A 64 8.78 -14.19 4.57
N LEU A 65 9.83 -13.57 4.03
CA LEU A 65 10.16 -13.66 2.61
C LEU A 65 10.94 -14.92 2.25
N GLY A 66 11.61 -15.55 3.23
CA GLY A 66 12.57 -16.63 2.99
C GLY A 66 13.81 -16.19 2.20
N THR A 67 13.97 -14.88 2.00
CA THR A 67 15.05 -14.22 1.27
C THR A 67 15.27 -12.85 1.89
N ARG A 68 16.29 -12.12 1.43
CA ARG A 68 16.53 -10.75 1.90
C ARG A 68 15.36 -9.84 1.51
N SER A 69 14.80 -9.12 2.48
CA SER A 69 13.72 -8.14 2.33
C SER A 69 14.23 -6.81 1.75
N ASP A 70 14.88 -6.89 0.60
CA ASP A 70 15.48 -5.76 -0.13
C ASP A 70 14.71 -5.47 -1.42
N HIS A 71 14.83 -4.25 -1.94
CA HIS A 71 14.00 -3.70 -3.03
C HIS A 71 13.92 -4.58 -4.29
N PHE A 72 15.00 -5.29 -4.62
CA PHE A 72 15.05 -6.21 -5.76
C PHE A 72 15.08 -7.70 -5.37
N ALA A 73 15.37 -8.01 -4.11
CA ALA A 73 15.58 -9.38 -3.67
C ALA A 73 14.26 -10.17 -3.57
N TRP A 74 13.16 -9.50 -3.22
CA TRP A 74 11.83 -10.10 -3.19
C TRP A 74 11.36 -10.58 -4.56
N MET A 75 11.79 -9.92 -5.66
CA MET A 75 11.41 -10.31 -7.02
C MET A 75 11.97 -11.67 -7.43
N LYS A 76 13.02 -12.15 -6.76
CA LYS A 76 13.56 -13.51 -6.97
C LYS A 76 12.71 -14.58 -6.29
N THR A 77 11.90 -14.19 -5.31
CA THR A 77 11.07 -15.09 -4.50
C THR A 77 9.68 -14.47 -4.29
N PRO A 78 8.91 -14.26 -5.39
CA PRO A 78 7.68 -13.48 -5.34
C PRO A 78 6.55 -14.19 -4.58
N ALA A 79 6.66 -15.50 -4.36
CA ALA A 79 5.61 -16.34 -3.76
C ALA A 79 5.15 -15.81 -2.39
N ALA A 80 6.08 -15.37 -1.53
CA ALA A 80 5.74 -14.84 -0.21
C ALA A 80 4.97 -13.50 -0.29
N VAL A 81 5.34 -12.64 -1.24
CA VAL A 81 4.63 -11.38 -1.49
C VAL A 81 3.23 -11.65 -2.04
N VAL A 82 3.10 -12.55 -3.02
CA VAL A 82 1.80 -12.93 -3.60
C VAL A 82 0.89 -13.58 -2.55
N ALA A 83 1.42 -14.44 -1.69
CA ALA A 83 0.65 -15.04 -0.60
C ALA A 83 0.11 -13.96 0.35
N THR A 84 0.94 -12.99 0.73
CA THR A 84 0.55 -11.87 1.57
C THR A 84 -0.56 -11.02 0.93
N LEU A 85 -0.46 -10.76 -0.38
CA LEU A 85 -1.48 -10.02 -1.14
C LEU A 85 -2.76 -10.83 -1.35
N ARG A 86 -2.68 -12.17 -1.47
CA ARG A 86 -3.87 -13.03 -1.60
C ARG A 86 -4.64 -13.15 -0.31
N SER A 87 -3.97 -13.46 0.80
CA SER A 87 -4.63 -13.58 2.11
C SER A 87 -5.30 -12.27 2.52
N ALA A 88 -4.75 -11.14 2.06
CA ALA A 88 -5.32 -9.83 2.22
C ALA A 88 -6.64 -9.63 1.46
N SER A 89 -6.69 -10.03 0.20
CA SER A 89 -7.91 -9.96 -0.60
C SER A 89 -8.98 -10.88 -0.05
N ASP A 90 -8.61 -12.07 0.44
CA ASP A 90 -9.54 -13.01 1.07
C ASP A 90 -10.20 -12.40 2.32
N ASP A 91 -9.41 -11.76 3.18
CA ASP A 91 -9.90 -11.05 4.37
C ASP A 91 -10.85 -9.88 4.03
N ALA A 92 -10.54 -9.11 2.98
CA ALA A 92 -11.39 -8.01 2.52
C ALA A 92 -12.72 -8.50 1.93
N ILE A 93 -12.70 -9.58 1.15
CA ILE A 93 -13.91 -10.17 0.57
C ILE A 93 -14.77 -10.82 1.67
N ASN A 94 -14.13 -11.50 2.63
CA ASN A 94 -14.83 -12.16 3.72
C ASN A 94 -15.39 -11.15 4.74
N GLY A 95 -14.68 -10.06 5.02
CA GLY A 95 -15.15 -8.97 5.87
C GLY A 95 -16.37 -8.24 5.31
N ASP A 96 -16.41 -8.00 3.99
CA ASP A 96 -17.56 -7.40 3.30
C ASP A 96 -18.81 -8.31 3.36
N GLN A 97 -18.63 -9.63 3.22
CA GLN A 97 -19.73 -10.60 3.36
C GLN A 97 -20.32 -10.67 4.77
N ILE A 98 -19.50 -10.53 5.82
CA ILE A 98 -19.98 -10.56 7.21
C ILE A 98 -20.79 -9.30 7.52
N SER A 99 -20.40 -8.14 6.96
CA SER A 99 -21.10 -6.88 7.20
C SER A 99 -22.43 -6.72 6.45
N GLN A 100 -22.69 -7.50 5.40
CA GLN A 100 -23.96 -7.44 4.65
C GLN A 100 -25.06 -8.37 5.21
N ARG A 101 -24.83 -9.03 6.34
CA ARG A 101 -25.73 -10.06 6.88
C ARG A 101 -26.52 -9.64 8.12
N ASP A 102 -26.50 -8.36 8.47
CA ASP A 102 -27.27 -7.74 9.56
C ASP A 102 -28.38 -6.80 9.04
#